data_AF-A0A7S6S7K7-F1
#
_entry.id   AF-A0A7S6S7K7-F1
#
_cell.length_a   1.000
_cell.length_b   1.000
_cell.length_c   1.000
_cell.angle_alpha   90.00
_cell.angle_beta   90.00
_cell.angle_gamma   90.00
#
_symmetry.space_group_name_H-M   'P 1'
#
loop_
_entity.id
_entity.type
_entity.pdbx_description
1 polymer ?
#
loop_
_entity_poly.entity_id
_entity_poly.type
_entity_poly.pdbx_seq_one_letter_code
_entity_poly.pdbx_strand_id
1 'polypeptide(L)'
;MSTKQFISAEKHLAKLGVTVEQAFNFIFANVNQPEIIFTAARQHGVTKSMLHEITGVSDSVINDYFKNAGLVPERLDHTSILFNTDIGSFESLVGFNENIGALSNASLGAKVQPLVDFPSEYNFPFTDRYDFQSEDKIYDADELGISQLGNIAATDENIKSIFYGTLIRMFSRLDSTELSQISGFPKNGNPEDFQTLLLDTLNDPITDPTWTEESLVNKVVDEAVYLHNHYMQDDFVVGLFDHSYLGYAPVIH
;
A
#
# COMPACT_ATOMS: atom_id res chain seq x y z
N MET A 1 -5.66 18.38 1.57
CA MET A 1 -4.72 17.26 1.72
C MET A 1 -5.17 16.44 2.91
N SER A 2 -5.52 15.19 2.67
CA SER A 2 -6.13 14.33 3.67
C SER A 2 -5.07 13.90 4.69
N THR A 3 -5.44 14.00 5.96
CA THR A 3 -4.63 13.72 7.14
C THR A 3 -5.12 12.39 7.70
N LYS A 4 -4.88 11.31 6.97
CA LYS A 4 -5.19 9.99 7.48
C LYS A 4 -4.31 9.75 8.70
N GLN A 5 -4.91 9.91 9.87
CA GLN A 5 -4.24 9.65 11.13
C GLN A 5 -4.13 8.14 11.27
N PHE A 6 -2.95 7.64 10.99
CA PHE A 6 -2.59 6.25 11.17
C PHE A 6 -2.51 5.92 12.67
N ILE A 7 -2.62 4.64 13.01
CA ILE A 7 -2.63 4.11 14.39
C ILE A 7 -1.58 4.77 15.29
N SER A 8 -1.97 5.14 16.52
CA SER A 8 -1.02 5.74 17.47
C SER A 8 0.04 4.74 17.90
N ALA A 9 1.20 5.24 18.33
CA ALA A 9 2.28 4.41 18.86
C ALA A 9 1.82 3.54 20.03
N GLU A 10 0.99 4.08 20.92
CA GLU A 10 0.44 3.32 22.05
C GLU A 10 -0.39 2.11 21.58
N LYS A 11 -1.32 2.32 20.65
CA LYS A 11 -2.20 1.26 20.17
C LYS A 11 -1.41 0.23 19.35
N HIS A 12 -0.44 0.67 18.55
CA HIS A 12 0.45 -0.22 17.78
C HIS A 12 1.33 -1.08 18.68
N LEU A 13 2.04 -0.46 19.63
CA LEU A 13 2.91 -1.18 20.58
C LEU A 13 2.11 -2.15 21.46
N ALA A 14 0.87 -1.83 21.82
CA ALA A 14 0.01 -2.72 22.59
C ALA A 14 -0.28 -4.04 21.85
N LYS A 15 -0.38 -4.02 20.51
CA LYS A 15 -0.50 -5.25 19.70
C LYS A 15 0.73 -6.16 19.84
N LEU A 16 1.90 -5.55 19.97
CA LEU A 16 3.19 -6.24 20.20
C LEU A 16 3.40 -6.66 21.66
N GLY A 17 2.45 -6.35 22.56
CA GLY A 17 2.61 -6.56 24.00
C GLY A 17 3.66 -5.65 24.66
N VAL A 18 4.00 -4.51 24.03
CA VAL A 18 5.00 -3.55 24.47
C VAL A 18 4.33 -2.26 24.94
N THR A 19 4.82 -1.66 26.03
CA THR A 19 4.35 -0.33 26.47
C THR A 19 5.16 0.79 25.82
N VAL A 20 4.56 1.98 25.73
CA VAL A 20 5.29 3.19 25.28
C VAL A 20 6.55 3.44 26.13
N GLU A 21 6.48 3.21 27.44
CA GLU A 21 7.62 3.34 28.34
C GLU A 21 8.74 2.34 28.02
N GLN A 22 8.40 1.08 27.72
CA GLN A 22 9.39 0.08 27.32
C GLN A 22 10.05 0.44 25.98
N ALA A 23 9.27 0.91 25.01
CA ALA A 23 9.80 1.37 23.73
C ALA A 23 10.71 2.60 23.90
N PHE A 24 10.30 3.57 24.72
CA PHE A 24 11.11 4.73 25.07
C PHE A 24 12.45 4.32 25.72
N ASN A 25 12.40 3.40 26.69
CA ASN A 25 13.60 2.91 27.36
C ASN A 25 14.55 2.18 26.41
N PHE A 26 14.01 1.40 25.45
CA PHE A 26 14.80 0.78 24.40
C PHE A 26 15.50 1.82 23.51
N ILE A 27 14.78 2.84 23.06
CA ILE A 27 15.33 3.93 22.23
C ILE A 27 16.42 4.67 23.00
N PHE A 28 16.15 5.04 24.26
CA PHE A 28 17.09 5.77 25.10
C PHE A 28 18.38 4.97 25.35
N ALA A 29 18.26 3.67 25.64
CA ALA A 29 19.41 2.79 25.85
C ALA A 29 20.28 2.61 24.58
N ASN A 30 19.69 2.82 23.40
CA ASN A 30 20.35 2.64 22.11
C ASN A 30 20.57 3.96 21.35
N VAL A 31 20.47 5.13 22.00
CA VAL A 31 20.53 6.44 21.33
C VAL A 31 21.83 6.70 20.55
N ASN A 32 22.92 6.00 20.88
CA ASN A 32 24.20 6.08 20.15
C ASN A 32 24.35 4.98 19.08
N GLN A 33 23.29 4.20 18.83
CA GLN A 33 23.25 3.06 17.91
C GLN A 33 22.04 3.21 16.98
N PRO A 34 22.04 4.21 16.09
CA PRO A 34 20.91 4.52 15.20
C PRO A 34 20.47 3.31 14.36
N GLU A 35 21.40 2.44 13.96
CA GLU A 35 21.12 1.24 13.16
C GLU A 35 20.27 0.22 13.93
N ILE A 36 20.47 0.10 15.24
CA ILE A 36 19.68 -0.80 16.10
C ILE A 36 18.25 -0.29 16.22
N ILE A 37 18.07 1.01 16.48
CA ILE A 37 16.74 1.62 16.58
C ILE A 37 16.02 1.50 15.24
N PHE A 38 16.69 1.82 14.15
CA PHE A 38 16.11 1.75 12.81
C PHE A 38 15.70 0.32 12.41
N THR A 39 16.56 -0.66 12.69
CA THR A 39 16.27 -2.07 12.39
C THR A 39 15.08 -2.56 13.21
N ALA A 40 15.06 -2.29 14.52
CA ALA A 40 13.94 -2.67 15.38
C ALA A 40 12.63 -1.97 14.95
N ALA A 41 12.70 -0.68 14.63
CA ALA A 41 11.55 0.07 14.15
C ALA A 41 10.98 -0.54 12.88
N ARG A 42 11.84 -0.85 11.89
CA ARG A 42 11.43 -1.50 10.64
C ARG A 42 10.84 -2.89 10.86
N GLN A 43 11.46 -3.72 11.70
CA GLN A 43 10.99 -5.08 11.99
C GLN A 43 9.59 -5.07 12.64
N HIS A 44 9.31 -4.07 13.47
CA HIS A 44 8.08 -3.98 14.23
C HIS A 44 7.07 -2.99 13.64
N GLY A 45 7.27 -2.49 12.42
CA GLY A 45 6.35 -1.53 11.77
C GLY A 45 6.19 -0.19 12.50
N VAL A 46 7.18 0.19 13.31
CA VAL A 46 7.17 1.46 14.05
C VAL A 46 7.63 2.58 13.11
N THR A 47 6.71 3.51 12.84
CA THR A 47 6.97 4.62 11.90
C THR A 47 7.71 5.77 12.54
N LYS A 48 8.21 6.73 11.74
CA LYS A 48 8.78 7.98 12.27
C LYS A 48 7.78 8.75 13.14
N SER A 49 6.50 8.82 12.73
CA SER A 49 5.45 9.45 13.54
C SER A 49 5.29 8.75 14.90
N MET A 50 5.38 7.42 14.93
CA MET A 50 5.34 6.69 16.20
C MET A 50 6.59 6.95 17.05
N LEU A 51 7.78 7.03 16.45
CA LEU A 51 9.00 7.42 17.16
C LEU A 51 8.87 8.83 17.75
N HIS A 52 8.23 9.77 17.03
CA HIS A 52 7.89 11.09 17.54
C HIS A 52 6.97 11.00 18.75
N GLU A 53 5.88 10.24 18.67
CA GLU A 53 4.94 10.04 19.78
C GLU A 53 5.60 9.40 21.02
N ILE A 54 6.48 8.41 20.82
CA ILE A 54 7.18 7.71 21.91
C ILE A 54 8.18 8.62 22.61
N THR A 55 8.93 9.42 21.85
CA THR A 55 10.09 10.16 22.37
C THR A 55 9.82 11.64 22.65
N GLY A 56 8.77 12.21 22.05
CA GLY A 56 8.51 13.65 22.00
C GLY A 56 9.47 14.43 21.11
N VAL A 57 10.38 13.77 20.39
CA VAL A 57 11.37 14.40 19.49
C VAL A 57 10.71 14.68 18.15
N SER A 58 10.88 15.87 17.57
CA SER A 58 10.24 16.24 16.31
C SER A 58 10.68 15.37 15.13
N ASP A 59 9.80 15.19 14.14
CA ASP A 59 10.07 14.42 12.92
C ASP A 59 11.34 14.88 12.21
N SER A 60 11.60 16.19 12.16
CA SER A 60 12.82 16.74 11.57
C SER A 60 14.09 16.24 12.24
N VAL A 61 14.09 16.13 13.57
CA VAL A 61 15.25 15.67 14.35
C VAL A 61 15.41 14.16 14.21
N ILE A 62 14.32 13.40 14.19
CA ILE A 62 14.35 11.95 13.93
C ILE A 62 14.89 11.67 12.53
N ASN A 63 14.45 12.45 11.53
CA ASN A 63 14.90 12.35 10.15
C ASN A 63 16.41 12.62 10.05
N ASP A 64 16.88 13.72 10.63
CA ASP A 64 18.30 14.07 10.63
C ASP A 64 19.14 13.05 11.40
N TYR A 65 18.64 12.53 12.51
CA TYR A 65 19.30 11.49 13.32
C TYR A 65 19.65 10.26 12.49
N PHE A 66 18.68 9.72 11.74
CA PHE A 66 18.92 8.57 10.87
C PHE A 66 19.74 8.93 9.62
N LYS A 67 19.50 10.09 8.98
CA LYS A 67 20.28 10.53 7.81
C LYS A 67 21.77 10.71 8.14
N ASN A 68 22.08 11.27 9.29
CA ASN A 68 23.47 11.45 9.75
C ASN A 68 24.19 10.13 9.99
N ALA A 69 23.46 9.04 10.23
CA ALA A 69 23.99 7.68 10.30
C ALA A 69 24.08 6.97 8.93
N GLY A 70 23.76 7.66 7.83
CA GLY A 70 23.72 7.06 6.49
C GLY A 70 22.52 6.16 6.24
N LEU A 71 21.49 6.22 7.08
CA LEU A 71 20.24 5.47 6.91
C LEU A 71 19.24 6.28 6.08
N VAL A 72 18.20 5.61 5.59
CA VAL A 72 17.12 6.21 4.78
C VAL A 72 15.83 6.24 5.61
N PRO A 73 15.60 7.29 6.42
CA PRO A 73 14.45 7.40 7.34
C PRO A 73 13.08 7.20 6.68
N GLU A 74 12.97 7.54 5.40
CA GLU A 74 11.77 7.36 4.59
C GLU A 74 11.32 5.89 4.53
N ARG A 75 12.24 4.93 4.76
CA ARG A 75 11.90 3.49 4.85
C ARG A 75 11.13 3.10 6.10
N LEU A 76 10.97 4.00 7.07
CA LEU A 76 10.11 3.77 8.24
C LEU A 76 8.70 4.32 8.03
N ASP A 77 8.49 5.13 7.00
CA ASP A 77 7.16 5.68 6.72
C ASP A 77 6.21 4.58 6.28
N HIS A 78 5.00 4.61 6.84
CA HIS A 78 3.90 3.69 6.54
C HIS A 78 4.18 2.18 6.74
N THR A 79 5.24 1.82 7.47
CA THR A 79 5.66 0.43 7.78
C THR A 79 4.69 -0.41 8.60
N SER A 80 3.62 0.19 9.07
CA SER A 80 2.54 -0.50 9.77
C SER A 80 1.36 -0.90 8.88
N ILE A 81 1.35 -0.52 7.59
CA ILE A 81 0.11 -0.46 6.81
C ILE A 81 0.23 -1.10 5.42
N LEU A 82 -0.74 -1.95 5.11
CA LEU A 82 -0.88 -2.65 3.85
C LEU A 82 -1.34 -1.70 2.73
N PHE A 83 -2.39 -0.89 2.91
CA PHE A 83 -2.72 0.19 1.98
C PHE A 83 -2.13 1.51 2.49
N ASN A 84 -0.84 1.68 2.23
CA ASN A 84 -0.04 2.81 2.71
C ASN A 84 -0.34 4.16 2.02
N THR A 85 -1.23 4.16 1.02
CA THR A 85 -1.63 5.37 0.29
C THR A 85 -2.96 5.92 0.81
N ASP A 86 -3.06 7.23 1.00
CA ASP A 86 -4.36 7.88 1.14
C ASP A 86 -5.06 7.94 -0.23
N ILE A 87 -5.90 6.95 -0.46
CA ILE A 87 -6.69 6.81 -1.69
C ILE A 87 -7.99 7.63 -1.65
N GLY A 88 -8.23 8.44 -0.60
CA GLY A 88 -9.36 9.37 -0.52
C GLY A 88 -10.72 8.73 -0.83
N SER A 89 -11.46 9.29 -1.79
CA SER A 89 -12.78 8.76 -2.19
C SER A 89 -12.72 7.40 -2.91
N PHE A 90 -11.53 6.93 -3.31
CA PHE A 90 -11.35 5.61 -3.90
C PHE A 90 -11.39 4.47 -2.89
N GLU A 91 -11.43 4.74 -1.59
CA GLU A 91 -11.60 3.69 -0.59
C GLU A 91 -12.75 2.77 -0.97
N SER A 92 -13.89 3.33 -1.42
CA SER A 92 -15.07 2.59 -1.87
C SER A 92 -14.83 1.59 -3.03
N LEU A 93 -13.73 1.72 -3.77
CA LEU A 93 -13.36 0.82 -4.86
C LEU A 93 -12.45 -0.32 -4.39
N VAL A 94 -11.95 -0.28 -3.15
CA VAL A 94 -11.13 -1.37 -2.60
C VAL A 94 -12.01 -2.48 -2.05
N GLY A 95 -11.78 -3.70 -2.51
CA GLY A 95 -12.51 -4.85 -2.00
C GLY A 95 -12.12 -6.18 -2.62
N PHE A 96 -12.65 -7.25 -2.05
CA PHE A 96 -12.42 -8.61 -2.51
C PHE A 96 -12.88 -8.85 -3.95
N ASN A 97 -12.21 -9.75 -4.65
CA ASN A 97 -12.66 -10.25 -5.92
C ASN A 97 -13.69 -11.38 -5.70
N GLU A 98 -14.93 -11.13 -6.07
CA GLU A 98 -16.02 -12.13 -6.00
C GLU A 98 -16.28 -12.82 -7.34
N ASN A 99 -15.50 -12.49 -8.38
CA ASN A 99 -15.70 -13.04 -9.72
C ASN A 99 -15.21 -14.49 -9.83
N ILE A 100 -15.88 -15.23 -10.70
CA ILE A 100 -15.51 -16.59 -11.11
C ILE A 100 -14.99 -16.58 -12.56
N GLY A 101 -14.53 -17.73 -13.06
CA GLY A 101 -14.11 -17.85 -14.46
C GLY A 101 -12.88 -17.01 -14.78
N ALA A 102 -12.87 -16.33 -15.94
CA ALA A 102 -11.70 -15.62 -16.45
C ALA A 102 -11.23 -14.46 -15.55
N LEU A 103 -12.14 -13.86 -14.78
CA LEU A 103 -11.85 -12.78 -13.81
C LEU A 103 -11.57 -13.29 -12.39
N SER A 104 -11.58 -14.61 -12.15
CA SER A 104 -11.21 -15.17 -10.85
C SER A 104 -9.74 -14.92 -10.50
N ASN A 105 -9.42 -14.83 -9.20
CA ASN A 105 -8.04 -14.67 -8.72
C ASN A 105 -7.08 -15.71 -9.32
N ALA A 106 -7.53 -16.97 -9.42
CA ALA A 106 -6.72 -18.06 -9.99
C ALA A 106 -6.45 -17.86 -11.49
N SER A 107 -7.46 -17.43 -12.25
CA SER A 107 -7.32 -17.23 -13.70
C SER A 107 -6.48 -16.00 -14.03
N LEU A 108 -6.67 -14.90 -13.30
CA LEU A 108 -5.86 -13.70 -13.44
C LEU A 108 -4.42 -13.97 -13.01
N GLY A 109 -4.19 -14.62 -11.87
CA GLY A 109 -2.86 -14.99 -11.41
C GLY A 109 -2.10 -15.87 -12.40
N ALA A 110 -2.77 -16.86 -13.01
CA ALA A 110 -2.17 -17.71 -14.03
C ALA A 110 -1.79 -16.96 -15.32
N LYS A 111 -2.45 -15.84 -15.63
CA LYS A 111 -2.11 -14.96 -16.75
C LYS A 111 -0.98 -13.99 -16.42
N VAL A 112 -0.98 -13.43 -15.21
CA VAL A 112 0.00 -12.42 -14.76
C VAL A 112 1.35 -13.06 -14.45
N GLN A 113 1.38 -14.15 -13.69
CA GLN A 113 2.62 -14.78 -13.23
C GLN A 113 3.67 -15.05 -14.34
N PRO A 114 3.33 -15.57 -15.53
CA PRO A 114 4.34 -15.81 -16.57
C PRO A 114 4.83 -14.53 -17.28
N LEU A 115 4.16 -13.39 -17.07
CA LEU A 115 4.44 -12.12 -17.75
C LEU A 115 5.25 -11.15 -16.89
N VAL A 116 5.39 -11.39 -15.58
CA VAL A 116 6.22 -10.56 -14.70
C VAL A 116 7.70 -10.88 -14.89
N ASP A 117 8.58 -9.94 -14.55
CA ASP A 117 10.03 -10.06 -14.76
C ASP A 117 10.64 -11.22 -13.95
N PHE A 118 10.07 -11.52 -12.79
CA PHE A 118 10.49 -12.61 -11.91
C PHE A 118 9.31 -13.52 -11.51
N PRO A 119 8.90 -14.47 -12.38
CA PRO A 119 7.74 -15.32 -12.15
C PRO A 119 7.78 -16.17 -10.87
N SER A 120 8.99 -16.49 -10.38
CA SER A 120 9.21 -17.20 -9.11
C SER A 120 8.86 -16.38 -7.88
N GLU A 121 8.89 -15.05 -8.00
CA GLU A 121 8.63 -14.10 -6.91
C GLU A 121 7.24 -13.48 -7.00
N TYR A 122 6.41 -13.91 -7.95
CA TYR A 122 5.05 -13.39 -8.15
C TYR A 122 4.21 -13.35 -6.87
N ASN A 123 4.36 -14.32 -5.97
CA ASN A 123 3.57 -14.34 -4.72
C ASN A 123 4.15 -13.46 -3.61
N PHE A 124 5.42 -13.06 -3.68
CA PHE A 124 6.10 -12.27 -2.65
C PHE A 124 5.28 -11.05 -2.16
N PRO A 125 4.66 -10.25 -3.05
CA PRO A 125 3.92 -9.06 -2.62
C PRO A 125 2.62 -9.36 -1.87
N PHE A 126 2.12 -10.59 -1.97
CA PHE A 126 0.90 -11.04 -1.29
C PHE A 126 1.19 -11.75 0.04
N THR A 127 2.46 -11.90 0.43
CA THR A 127 2.82 -12.51 1.71
C THR A 127 2.84 -11.48 2.84
N ASP A 128 2.72 -11.97 4.07
CA ASP A 128 2.89 -11.14 5.28
C ASP A 128 4.26 -10.45 5.26
N ARG A 129 4.26 -9.13 5.43
CA ARG A 129 5.48 -8.30 5.33
C ARG A 129 6.19 -8.16 6.67
N TYR A 130 5.43 -8.22 7.76
CA TYR A 130 5.93 -7.99 9.10
C TYR A 130 5.45 -9.05 10.07
N ASP A 131 6.31 -9.41 11.03
CA ASP A 131 6.04 -10.48 12.00
C ASP A 131 4.72 -10.22 12.75
N PHE A 132 4.41 -8.97 13.08
CA PHE A 132 3.18 -8.62 13.81
C PHE A 132 1.90 -8.91 13.02
N GLN A 133 1.94 -8.89 11.68
CA GLN A 133 0.80 -9.24 10.82
C GLN A 133 0.52 -10.76 10.85
N SER A 134 1.55 -11.55 11.14
CA SER A 134 1.46 -13.02 11.20
C SER A 134 1.11 -13.56 12.60
N GLU A 135 1.26 -12.75 13.66
CA GLU A 135 1.12 -13.17 15.05
C GLU A 135 -0.34 -13.40 15.48
N ASP A 136 -1.25 -12.47 15.16
CA ASP A 136 -2.68 -12.60 15.45
C ASP A 136 -3.49 -13.18 14.27
N LYS A 137 -2.85 -13.29 13.10
CA LYS A 137 -3.41 -13.80 11.82
C LYS A 137 -4.57 -12.97 11.29
N ILE A 138 -4.65 -11.71 11.67
CA ILE A 138 -5.71 -10.78 11.28
C ILE A 138 -5.04 -9.53 10.72
N TYR A 139 -5.56 -9.01 9.61
CA TYR A 139 -5.35 -7.60 9.28
C TYR A 139 -6.55 -6.82 9.78
N ASP A 140 -6.34 -5.94 10.75
CA ASP A 140 -7.38 -5.02 11.21
C ASP A 140 -7.44 -3.73 10.37
N ALA A 141 -8.41 -2.86 10.66
CA ALA A 141 -8.58 -1.62 9.91
C ALA A 141 -7.35 -0.70 9.91
N ASP A 142 -6.53 -0.76 10.97
CA ASP A 142 -5.34 0.08 11.11
C ASP A 142 -4.18 -0.49 10.29
N GLU A 143 -4.02 -1.81 10.27
CA GLU A 143 -3.01 -2.51 9.46
C GLU A 143 -3.39 -2.54 7.98
N LEU A 144 -4.67 -2.63 7.66
CA LEU A 144 -5.13 -2.48 6.29
C LEU A 144 -4.97 -1.04 5.83
N GLY A 145 -5.22 -0.07 6.71
CA GLY A 145 -5.39 1.31 6.29
C GLY A 145 -6.70 1.52 5.52
N ILE A 146 -7.64 0.58 5.52
CA ILE A 146 -8.95 0.72 4.86
C ILE A 146 -10.02 0.17 5.81
N SER A 147 -10.75 1.08 6.45
CA SER A 147 -11.69 0.73 7.51
C SER A 147 -12.90 -0.10 7.04
N GLN A 148 -13.32 0.08 5.78
CA GLN A 148 -14.54 -0.56 5.26
C GLN A 148 -14.44 -2.08 5.10
N LEU A 149 -13.21 -2.63 5.03
CA LEU A 149 -13.00 -4.08 4.93
C LEU A 149 -13.17 -4.78 6.29
N GLY A 150 -13.18 -4.02 7.38
CA GLY A 150 -13.17 -4.57 8.74
C GLY A 150 -11.92 -5.42 8.98
N ASN A 151 -12.04 -6.39 9.88
CA ASN A 151 -10.97 -7.34 10.15
C ASN A 151 -11.04 -8.49 9.14
N ILE A 152 -9.91 -8.78 8.50
CA ILE A 152 -9.79 -9.89 7.53
C ILE A 152 -8.71 -10.86 7.99
N ALA A 153 -8.76 -12.11 7.54
CA ALA A 153 -7.68 -13.05 7.84
C ALA A 153 -6.40 -12.65 7.08
N ALA A 154 -5.25 -12.66 7.77
CA ALA A 154 -3.95 -12.43 7.17
C ALA A 154 -3.52 -13.66 6.35
N THR A 155 -3.87 -13.65 5.07
CA THR A 155 -3.60 -14.74 4.12
C THR A 155 -3.32 -14.17 2.73
N ASP A 156 -2.39 -14.79 2.01
CA ASP A 156 -2.05 -14.41 0.64
C ASP A 156 -3.28 -14.38 -0.28
N GLU A 157 -4.23 -15.32 -0.08
CA GLU A 157 -5.48 -15.35 -0.83
C GLU A 157 -6.32 -14.09 -0.64
N ASN A 158 -6.42 -13.58 0.59
CA ASN A 158 -7.18 -12.37 0.88
C ASN A 158 -6.51 -11.14 0.28
N ILE A 159 -5.19 -11.01 0.43
CA ILE A 159 -4.43 -9.89 -0.13
C ILE A 159 -4.54 -9.89 -1.66
N LYS A 160 -4.34 -11.05 -2.30
CA LYS A 160 -4.49 -11.22 -3.76
C LYS A 160 -5.93 -10.95 -4.23
N SER A 161 -6.92 -11.35 -3.45
CA SER A 161 -8.33 -11.08 -3.75
C SER A 161 -8.65 -9.59 -3.70
N ILE A 162 -8.13 -8.87 -2.71
CA ILE A 162 -8.30 -7.42 -2.64
C ILE A 162 -7.58 -6.73 -3.78
N PHE A 163 -6.37 -7.17 -4.14
CA PHE A 163 -5.64 -6.64 -5.29
C PHE A 163 -6.45 -6.72 -6.59
N TYR A 164 -6.80 -7.94 -7.02
CA TYR A 164 -7.54 -8.11 -8.27
C TYR A 164 -8.94 -7.51 -8.19
N GLY A 165 -9.61 -7.61 -7.04
CA GLY A 165 -10.93 -7.03 -6.85
C GLY A 165 -10.92 -5.50 -6.97
N THR A 166 -9.85 -4.85 -6.50
CA THR A 166 -9.66 -3.40 -6.63
C THR A 166 -9.42 -3.02 -8.09
N LEU A 167 -8.50 -3.69 -8.79
CA LEU A 167 -8.26 -3.44 -10.22
C LEU A 167 -9.53 -3.61 -11.05
N ILE A 168 -10.28 -4.69 -10.82
CA ILE A 168 -11.54 -4.95 -11.52
C ILE A 168 -12.52 -3.80 -11.28
N ARG A 169 -12.72 -3.37 -10.03
CA ARG A 169 -13.63 -2.27 -9.70
C ARG A 169 -13.19 -0.96 -10.35
N MET A 170 -11.90 -0.63 -10.31
CA MET A 170 -11.36 0.58 -10.94
C MET A 170 -11.58 0.55 -12.46
N PHE A 171 -11.14 -0.49 -13.16
CA PHE A 171 -11.32 -0.58 -14.61
C PHE A 171 -12.80 -0.67 -15.03
N SER A 172 -13.67 -1.26 -14.21
CA SER A 172 -15.11 -1.31 -14.51
C SER A 172 -15.80 0.06 -14.45
N ARG A 173 -15.18 1.03 -13.76
CA ARG A 173 -15.65 2.42 -13.69
C ARG A 173 -15.21 3.28 -14.87
N LEU A 174 -14.14 2.87 -15.56
CA LEU A 174 -13.54 3.64 -16.64
C LEU A 174 -14.07 3.22 -18.00
N ASP A 175 -14.33 4.17 -18.87
CA ASP A 175 -14.51 3.95 -20.31
C ASP A 175 -13.20 4.10 -21.10
N SER A 176 -13.26 3.92 -22.42
CA SER A 176 -12.08 4.03 -23.29
C SER A 176 -11.53 5.44 -23.45
N THR A 177 -12.37 6.45 -23.38
CA THR A 177 -11.98 7.86 -23.45
C THR A 177 -11.22 8.24 -22.19
N GLU A 178 -11.83 7.93 -21.06
CA GLU A 178 -11.32 8.12 -19.70
C GLU A 178 -9.97 7.44 -19.49
N LEU A 179 -9.87 6.15 -19.85
CA LEU A 179 -8.61 5.42 -19.76
C LEU A 179 -7.55 6.02 -20.69
N SER A 180 -7.92 6.48 -21.87
CA SER A 180 -6.99 7.14 -22.80
C SER A 180 -6.48 8.48 -22.26
N GLN A 181 -7.30 9.22 -21.52
CA GLN A 181 -6.88 10.45 -20.84
C GLN A 181 -5.88 10.15 -19.72
N ILE A 182 -6.16 9.14 -18.89
CA ILE A 182 -5.27 8.70 -17.81
C ILE A 182 -3.94 8.23 -18.39
N SER A 183 -3.95 7.30 -19.35
CA SER A 183 -2.74 6.77 -19.99
C SER A 183 -1.97 7.81 -20.82
N GLY A 184 -2.68 8.82 -21.33
CA GLY A 184 -2.10 9.92 -22.10
C GLY A 184 -1.56 11.07 -21.23
N PHE A 185 -1.72 11.00 -19.91
CA PHE A 185 -1.26 12.07 -19.03
C PHE A 185 0.27 12.24 -19.12
N PRO A 186 0.80 13.47 -19.21
CA PRO A 186 2.22 13.69 -19.35
C PRO A 186 3.02 13.09 -18.18
N LYS A 187 4.05 12.30 -18.47
CA LYS A 187 4.93 11.70 -17.45
C LYS A 187 5.63 12.71 -16.54
N ASN A 188 5.78 13.96 -17.01
CA ASN A 188 6.34 15.09 -16.28
C ASN A 188 5.27 16.11 -15.88
N GLY A 189 3.99 15.72 -15.93
CA GLY A 189 2.87 16.55 -15.52
C GLY A 189 2.83 16.75 -14.00
N ASN A 190 2.01 17.70 -13.56
CA ASN A 190 1.79 17.92 -12.14
C ASN A 190 1.04 16.72 -11.53
N PRO A 191 1.56 16.06 -10.49
CA PRO A 191 0.87 14.90 -9.92
C PRO A 191 -0.43 15.25 -9.19
N GLU A 192 -0.62 16.49 -8.73
CA GLU A 192 -1.92 16.97 -8.21
C GLU A 192 -2.99 17.02 -9.30
N ASP A 193 -2.60 17.46 -10.51
CA ASP A 193 -3.49 17.47 -11.68
C ASP A 193 -3.84 16.04 -12.10
N PHE A 194 -2.87 15.12 -12.03
CA PHE A 194 -3.11 13.71 -12.31
C PHE A 194 -4.05 13.07 -11.29
N GLN A 195 -3.85 13.34 -10.00
CA GLN A 195 -4.72 12.89 -8.92
C GLN A 195 -6.15 13.42 -9.11
N THR A 196 -6.30 14.69 -9.49
CA THR A 196 -7.61 15.28 -9.78
C THR A 196 -8.28 14.60 -10.97
N LEU A 197 -7.56 14.40 -12.08
CA LEU A 197 -8.06 13.68 -13.24
C LEU A 197 -8.56 12.29 -12.83
N LEU A 198 -7.74 11.50 -12.13
CA LEU A 198 -8.12 10.16 -11.72
C LEU A 198 -9.35 10.15 -10.80
N LEU A 199 -9.45 11.15 -9.90
CA LEU A 199 -10.58 11.30 -8.98
C LEU A 199 -11.86 11.60 -9.73
N ASP A 200 -11.83 12.54 -10.67
CA ASP A 200 -13.00 12.90 -11.46
C ASP A 200 -13.46 11.70 -12.30
N THR A 201 -12.54 11.06 -13.01
CA THR A 201 -12.84 9.93 -13.89
C THR A 201 -13.44 8.73 -13.16
N LEU A 202 -12.92 8.35 -11.99
CA LEU A 202 -13.44 7.19 -11.26
C LEU A 202 -14.77 7.49 -10.53
N ASN A 203 -15.10 8.76 -10.31
CA ASN A 203 -16.38 9.19 -9.73
C ASN A 203 -17.46 9.46 -10.78
N ASP A 204 -17.09 9.58 -12.05
CA ASP A 204 -18.03 9.83 -13.12
C ASP A 204 -19.03 8.66 -13.26
N PRO A 205 -20.33 8.96 -13.41
CA PRO A 205 -21.34 7.93 -13.55
C PRO A 205 -21.16 7.20 -14.88
N ILE A 206 -21.15 5.87 -14.81
CA ILE A 206 -20.99 5.00 -15.99
C ILE A 206 -22.09 5.30 -17.02
N THR A 207 -21.72 5.83 -18.18
CA THR A 207 -22.69 6.21 -19.23
C THR A 207 -22.77 5.23 -20.41
N ASP A 208 -21.81 4.31 -20.58
CA ASP A 208 -21.78 3.30 -21.65
C ASP A 208 -21.31 1.92 -21.12
N PRO A 209 -21.63 0.80 -21.81
CA PRO A 209 -21.15 -0.52 -21.40
C PRO A 209 -19.62 -0.58 -21.52
N THR A 210 -18.94 -0.51 -20.37
CA THR A 210 -17.54 -0.13 -20.27
C THR A 210 -16.58 -1.10 -20.95
N TRP A 211 -16.73 -2.42 -20.76
CA TRP A 211 -15.82 -3.41 -21.34
C TRP A 211 -16.50 -4.76 -21.62
N THR A 212 -16.01 -5.48 -22.64
CA THR A 212 -16.24 -6.93 -22.70
C THR A 212 -15.43 -7.63 -21.61
N GLU A 213 -15.84 -8.83 -21.17
CA GLU A 213 -15.07 -9.60 -20.17
C GLU A 213 -13.60 -9.79 -20.60
N GLU A 214 -13.38 -10.12 -21.87
CA GLU A 214 -12.03 -10.27 -22.44
C GLU A 214 -11.24 -8.95 -22.37
N SER A 215 -11.87 -7.81 -22.68
CA SER A 215 -11.21 -6.51 -22.62
C SER A 215 -10.87 -6.12 -21.17
N LEU A 216 -11.77 -6.40 -20.22
CA LEU A 216 -11.53 -6.14 -18.81
C LEU A 216 -10.40 -7.04 -18.26
N VAL A 217 -10.39 -8.33 -18.61
CA VAL A 217 -9.32 -9.26 -18.26
C VAL A 217 -7.97 -8.73 -18.74
N ASN A 218 -7.88 -8.29 -20.00
CA ASN A 218 -6.62 -7.80 -20.55
C ASN A 218 -6.12 -6.56 -19.81
N LYS A 219 -7.00 -5.60 -19.49
CA LYS A 219 -6.62 -4.40 -18.73
C LYS A 219 -6.12 -4.72 -17.32
N VAL A 220 -6.83 -5.60 -16.62
CA VAL A 220 -6.44 -6.02 -15.26
C VAL A 220 -5.11 -6.77 -15.29
N VAL A 221 -4.87 -7.61 -16.31
CA VAL A 221 -3.60 -8.31 -16.48
C VAL A 221 -2.47 -7.33 -16.79
N ASP A 222 -2.66 -6.44 -17.76
CA ASP A 222 -1.64 -5.47 -18.18
C ASP A 222 -1.21 -4.58 -17.01
N GLU A 223 -2.18 -4.05 -16.25
CA GLU A 223 -1.91 -3.24 -15.07
C GLU A 223 -1.24 -4.07 -13.97
N ALA A 224 -1.72 -5.28 -13.70
CA ALA A 224 -1.08 -6.12 -12.69
C ALA A 224 0.37 -6.45 -13.03
N VAL A 225 0.68 -6.74 -14.30
CA VAL A 225 2.07 -6.96 -14.76
C VAL A 225 2.90 -5.69 -14.57
N TYR A 226 2.36 -4.53 -14.96
CA TYR A 226 3.04 -3.24 -14.76
C TYR A 226 3.38 -3.01 -13.28
N LEU A 227 2.40 -3.21 -12.39
CA LEU A 227 2.55 -3.05 -10.95
C LEU A 227 3.60 -3.99 -10.36
N HIS A 228 3.56 -5.26 -10.74
CA HIS A 228 4.56 -6.24 -10.30
C HIS A 228 5.97 -5.84 -10.69
N ASN A 229 6.19 -5.43 -11.94
CA ASN A 229 7.52 -5.16 -12.47
C ASN A 229 8.11 -3.83 -11.98
N HIS A 230 7.27 -2.82 -11.73
CA HIS A 230 7.76 -1.47 -11.42
C HIS A 230 7.75 -1.13 -9.94
N TYR A 231 6.87 -1.75 -9.15
CA TYR A 231 6.67 -1.34 -7.76
C TYR A 231 6.86 -2.50 -6.80
N MET A 232 6.39 -3.71 -7.12
CA MET A 232 6.38 -4.79 -6.14
C MET A 232 7.72 -5.48 -5.90
N GLN A 233 8.78 -5.06 -6.59
CA GLN A 233 10.14 -5.60 -6.44
C GLN A 233 11.06 -4.74 -5.58
N ASP A 234 10.60 -3.57 -5.12
CA ASP A 234 11.42 -2.68 -4.30
C ASP A 234 11.26 -2.99 -2.80
N ASP A 235 12.37 -3.12 -2.09
CA ASP A 235 12.44 -3.18 -0.63
C ASP A 235 11.89 -1.90 0.05
N PHE A 236 11.72 -0.82 -0.71
CA PHE A 236 11.01 0.41 -0.32
C PHE A 236 9.49 0.28 -0.37
N VAL A 237 8.92 -0.74 -1.02
CA VAL A 237 7.46 -0.91 -1.02
C VAL A 237 7.04 -1.57 0.28
N VAL A 238 6.36 -0.77 1.08
CA VAL A 238 6.01 -1.08 2.47
C VAL A 238 4.60 -1.67 2.59
N GLY A 239 3.73 -1.37 1.63
CA GLY A 239 2.36 -1.87 1.53
C GLY A 239 2.02 -2.42 0.14
N LEU A 240 0.86 -3.04 0.02
CA LEU A 240 0.19 -3.25 -1.25
C LEU A 240 -0.10 -1.88 -1.88
N PHE A 241 0.58 -1.57 -2.98
CA PHE A 241 0.31 -0.39 -3.82
C PHE A 241 0.71 0.93 -3.21
N ASP A 242 2.00 1.06 -2.92
CA ASP A 242 2.62 2.37 -2.84
C ASP A 242 2.40 3.12 -4.15
N HIS A 243 1.33 3.92 -4.21
CA HIS A 243 1.28 5.00 -5.18
C HIS A 243 1.20 4.56 -6.66
N SER A 244 0.61 3.39 -6.94
CA SER A 244 0.83 2.74 -8.24
C SER A 244 -0.42 2.46 -9.07
N TYR A 245 -1.62 2.32 -8.49
CA TYR A 245 -2.80 1.90 -9.25
C TYR A 245 -3.14 2.92 -10.32
N LEU A 246 -3.11 2.50 -11.60
CA LEU A 246 -3.25 3.37 -12.76
C LEU A 246 -2.21 4.51 -12.79
N GLY A 247 -1.06 4.33 -12.13
CA GLY A 247 -0.02 5.35 -11.97
C GLY A 247 -0.30 6.40 -10.89
N TYR A 248 -1.23 6.16 -9.96
CA TYR A 248 -1.60 7.10 -8.90
C TYR A 248 -0.47 7.31 -7.88
N ALA A 249 0.49 8.19 -8.18
CA ALA A 249 1.46 8.63 -7.19
C ALA A 249 1.07 9.98 -6.58
N PRO A 250 0.49 10.03 -5.36
CA PRO A 250 0.40 11.30 -4.65
C PRO A 250 1.80 11.87 -4.49
N VAL A 251 1.91 13.19 -4.63
CA VAL A 251 3.13 13.93 -4.29
C VAL A 251 3.40 13.71 -2.80
N ILE A 252 4.33 12.82 -2.47
CA ILE A 252 4.91 12.82 -1.12
C ILE A 252 5.98 13.90 -1.13
N HIS A 253 5.75 14.96 -0.35
CA HIS A 253 6.74 15.99 -0.05
C HIS A 253 7.64 15.55 1.11
#